data_AF-W1YAT8-F1
#
_entry.id   AF-W1YAT8-F1
#
_cell.length_a   1.000
_cell.length_b   1.000
_cell.length_c   1.000
_cell.angle_alpha   90.00
_cell.angle_beta   90.00
_cell.angle_gamma   90.00
#
_symmetry.space_group_name_H-M   'P 1'
#
loop_
_entity.id
_entity.type
_entity.pdbx_description
1 polymer ?
#
loop_
_entity_poly.entity_id
_entity_poly.type
_entity_poly.pdbx_seq_one_letter_code
_entity_poly.pdbx_strand_id
1 'polypeptide(L)' 'MSYFHLTITDRIKIETYLELGLKPCQIASKLGVHKSTISRELRR' A
#
# COMPACT_ATOMS: atom_id res chain seq x y z
N MET A 1 -18.34 -8.33 1.10
CA MET A 1 -17.10 -7.54 1.00
C MET A 1 -16.28 -7.86 2.24
N SER A 2 -15.21 -8.65 2.15
CA SER A 2 -14.34 -8.88 3.32
C SER A 2 -13.42 -7.67 3.48
N TYR A 3 -13.46 -7.00 4.63
CA TYR A 3 -12.61 -5.84 4.89
C TYR A 3 -11.17 -6.30 5.14
N PHE A 4 -10.32 -6.09 4.14
CA PHE A 4 -8.89 -6.36 4.29
C PHE A 4 -8.21 -5.14 4.93
N HIS A 5 -7.75 -5.30 6.16
CA HIS A 5 -6.94 -4.31 6.84
C HIS A 5 -5.47 -4.56 6.52
N LEU A 6 -4.77 -3.51 6.08
CA LEU A 6 -3.31 -3.55 5.96
C LEU A 6 -2.72 -3.87 7.33
N THR A 7 -1.87 -4.88 7.39
CA THR A 7 -1.11 -5.19 8.61
C THR A 7 -0.03 -4.15 8.81
N ILE A 8 0.57 -4.11 10.01
CA ILE A 8 1.73 -3.24 10.29
C ILE A 8 2.86 -3.53 9.29
N THR A 9 3.07 -4.81 8.94
CA THR A 9 4.10 -5.19 7.97
C THR A 9 3.82 -4.66 6.56
N ASP A 10 2.55 -4.58 6.16
CA ASP A 10 2.20 -4.03 4.85
C ASP A 10 2.42 -2.52 4.82
N ARG A 11 2.15 -1.82 5.93
CA ARG A 11 2.44 -0.39 6.06
C ARG A 11 3.94 -0.09 5.95
N ILE A 12 4.77 -0.85 6.67
CA ILE A 12 6.23 -0.71 6.60
C ILE A 12 6.70 -0.94 5.15
N LYS A 13 6.18 -1.97 4.47
CA LYS A 13 6.51 -2.21 3.05
C LYS A 13 6.11 -1.04 2.16
N ILE A 14 4.92 -0.45 2.38
CA ILE A 14 4.45 0.72 1.61
C ILE A 14 5.40 1.90 1.80
N GLU A 15 5.79 2.22 3.04
CA GLU A 15 6.74 3.28 3.36
C GLU A 15 8.11 3.03 2.70
N THR A 16 8.67 1.83 2.86
CA THR A 16 9.94 1.46 2.21
C THR A 16 9.87 1.61 0.69
N TYR A 17 8.77 1.18 0.06
CA TYR A 17 8.64 1.33 -1.39
C TYR A 17 8.47 2.79 -1.84
N LEU A 18 7.85 3.63 -1.02
CA LEU A 18 7.76 5.07 -1.30
C LEU A 18 9.12 5.74 -1.19
N GLU A 19 9.92 5.40 -0.18
CA GLU A 19 11.30 5.88 -0.03
C GLU A 19 12.19 5.47 -1.21
N LEU A 20 11.94 4.27 -1.76
CA LEU A 20 12.58 3.77 -2.98
C LEU A 20 12.06 4.45 -4.27
N GLY A 21 11.10 5.38 -4.16
CA GLY A 21 10.56 6.14 -5.29
C GLY A 21 9.56 5.37 -6.17
N LEU A 22 9.00 4.25 -5.69
CA LEU A 22 7.98 3.52 -6.45
C LEU A 22 6.66 4.28 -6.49
N LYS A 23 5.98 4.19 -7.64
CA LYS A 23 4.64 4.77 -7.77
C LYS A 23 3.63 3.93 -6.97
N PRO A 24 2.61 4.55 -6.34
CA PRO A 24 1.56 3.83 -5.59
C PRO A 24 0.88 2.69 -6.37
N CYS A 25 0.73 2.83 -7.69
CA CYS A 25 0.17 1.76 -8.55
C CYS A 25 1.07 0.51 -8.61
N GLN A 26 2.39 0.70 -8.61
CA GLN A 26 3.37 -0.39 -8.62
C GLN A 26 3.39 -1.08 -7.25
N ILE A 27 3.32 -0.29 -6.18
CA ILE A 27 3.22 -0.77 -4.80
C ILE A 27 1.97 -1.62 -4.61
N ALA A 28 0.82 -1.14 -5.09
CA ALA A 28 -0.44 -1.86 -5.07
C ALA A 28 -0.34 -3.22 -5.78
N SER A 29 0.29 -3.25 -6.97
CA SER A 29 0.51 -4.47 -7.75
C SER A 29 1.43 -5.46 -7.02
N LYS A 30 2.49 -4.97 -6.35
CA LYS A 30 3.42 -5.80 -5.56
C LYS A 30 2.78 -6.39 -4.30
N LEU A 31 1.92 -5.62 -3.64
CA LEU A 31 1.22 -6.04 -2.41
C LEU A 31 -0.06 -6.83 -2.70
N GLY A 32 -0.47 -6.95 -3.97
CA GLY A 32 -1.73 -7.62 -4.35
C GLY A 32 -2.97 -6.88 -3.85
N VAL A 33 -2.86 -5.58 -3.58
CA VAL A 33 -3.97 -4.75 -3.10
C VAL A 33 -4.45 -3.79 -4.18
N HIS A 34 -5.68 -3.31 -4.05
CA HIS A 34 -6.19 -2.31 -4.97
C HIS A 34 -5.51 -0.95 -4.74
N LYS A 35 -5.26 -0.19 -5.82
CA LYS A 35 -4.63 1.15 -5.74
C LYS A 35 -5.32 2.10 -4.76
N SER A 36 -6.64 2.02 -4.62
CA SER A 36 -7.40 2.86 -3.68
C SER A 36 -7.11 2.52 -2.21
N THR A 37 -6.64 1.31 -1.92
CA THR A 37 -6.18 0.93 -0.58
C THR A 37 -4.90 1.68 -0.23
N ILE A 38 -3.93 1.71 -1.15
CA ILE A 38 -2.70 2.50 -0.98
C ILE A 38 -3.02 4.00 -0.86
N SER A 39 -3.86 4.56 -1.75
CA SER A 39 -4.23 5.98 -1.69
C SER A 39 -4.99 6.37 -0.42
N ARG A 40 -5.72 5.45 0.20
CA ARG A 40 -6.39 5.70 1.49
C ARG A 40 -5.40 5.62 2.65
N GLU A 41 -4.47 4.67 2.62
CA GLU A 41 -3.41 4.58 3.62
C GLU A 41 -2.52 5.83 3.60
N LEU A 42 -2.14 6.30 2.42
CA LEU A 42 -1.36 7.53 2.23
C LEU A 42 -2.04 8.83 2.70
N ARG A 43 -3.36 8.80 2.92
CA ARG A 43 -4.15 9.96 3.39
C ARG A 43 -4.49 9.89 4.88
N ARG A 44 -4.09 8.82 5.56
CA ARG A 44 -4.20 8.74 7.02
C ARG A 44 -3.11 9.55 7.67
#